data_AF-A0A3S1CT85-F1
#
_entry.id   AF-A0A3S1CT85-F1
#
_cell.length_a   1.000
_cell.length_b   1.000
_cell.length_c   1.000
_cell.angle_alpha   90.00
_cell.angle_beta   90.00
_cell.angle_gamma   90.00
#
_symmetry.space_group_name_H-M   'P 1'
#
loop_
_entity.id
_entity.type
_entity.pdbx_description
1 polymer ?
#
loop_
_entity_poly.entity_id
_entity_poly.type
_entity_poly.pdbx_seq_one_letter_code
_entity_poly.pdbx_strand_id
1 'polypeptide(L)'
;YGPSGLPHIGTFGEVARTSMVRHAFRVLTQDKVATKLLCFSDDMDGMRKIPDSVPDRAALEPHLHKPLSSVPNPFGGDYASFADHNNAMLCRFLDTFGFDYEFASATQYYKAGRFDAMLKRAAERYEQIMAVMLPTLGPERQATYSPFLPISPKSGRVLYVPMK
;
A
#
# COMPACT_ATOMS: atom_id res chain seq x y z
N TYR A 1 1.40 -1.36 -4.12
CA TYR A 1 0.92 -2.76 -4.13
C TYR A 1 0.21 -2.97 -2.82
N GLY A 2 -1.07 -3.36 -2.85
CA GLY A 2 -1.79 -3.69 -1.62
C GLY A 2 -1.51 -5.14 -1.22
N PRO A 3 -0.82 -5.43 -0.10
CA PRO A 3 -0.53 -6.80 0.34
C PRO A 3 -1.73 -7.44 1.03
N SER A 4 -2.95 -7.17 0.54
CA SER A 4 -4.20 -7.77 1.00
C SER A 4 -4.45 -9.15 0.36
N GLY A 5 -3.58 -9.59 -0.54
CA GLY A 5 -3.62 -10.88 -1.21
C GLY A 5 -2.32 -11.18 -1.95
N LEU A 6 -2.21 -12.38 -2.50
CA LEU A 6 -1.03 -12.81 -3.24
C LEU A 6 -0.82 -11.99 -4.52
N PRO A 7 0.44 -11.75 -4.93
CA PRO A 7 0.74 -11.09 -6.20
C PRO A 7 0.15 -11.89 -7.37
N HIS A 8 -0.46 -11.19 -8.32
CA HIS A 8 -1.02 -11.80 -9.53
C HIS A 8 -0.39 -11.18 -10.78
N ILE A 9 -0.79 -11.64 -11.97
CA ILE A 9 -0.26 -11.16 -13.25
C ILE A 9 -0.43 -9.64 -13.45
N GLY A 10 -1.41 -9.03 -12.80
CA GLY A 10 -1.60 -7.58 -12.79
C GLY A 10 -0.47 -6.87 -12.06
N THR A 11 -0.09 -7.35 -10.87
CA THR A 11 1.06 -6.86 -10.09
C THR A 11 2.37 -7.01 -10.87
N PHE A 12 2.56 -8.15 -11.56
CA PHE A 12 3.68 -8.32 -12.48
C PHE A 12 3.69 -7.23 -13.56
N GLY A 13 2.54 -7.02 -14.21
CA GLY A 13 2.40 -6.04 -15.28
C GLY A 13 2.74 -4.61 -14.85
N GLU A 14 2.43 -4.22 -13.61
CA GLU A 14 2.79 -2.91 -13.06
C GLU A 14 4.31 -2.72 -12.94
N VAL A 15 5.02 -3.72 -12.42
CA VAL A 15 6.49 -3.67 -12.30
C VAL A 15 7.16 -3.80 -13.67
N ALA A 16 6.66 -4.68 -14.53
CA ALA A 16 7.17 -4.90 -15.88
C ALA A 16 7.07 -3.64 -16.74
N ARG A 17 5.90 -2.98 -16.78
CA ARG A 17 5.72 -1.74 -17.57
C ARG A 17 6.63 -0.62 -17.07
N THR A 18 6.73 -0.44 -15.76
CA THR A 18 7.62 0.57 -15.17
C THR A 18 9.08 0.28 -15.51
N SER A 19 9.48 -0.99 -15.51
CA SER A 19 10.83 -1.43 -15.89
C SER A 19 11.12 -1.17 -17.37
N MET A 20 10.15 -1.38 -18.27
CA MET A 20 10.28 -1.04 -19.69
C MET A 20 10.50 0.46 -19.91
N VAL A 21 9.72 1.31 -19.22
CA VAL A 21 9.90 2.77 -19.27
C VAL A 21 11.26 3.18 -18.72
N ARG A 22 11.66 2.62 -17.57
CA ARG A 22 12.99 2.87 -16.98
C ARG A 22 14.11 2.45 -17.94
N HIS A 23 13.98 1.30 -18.60
CA HIS A 23 14.95 0.84 -19.59
C HIS A 23 15.05 1.81 -20.78
N ALA A 24 13.91 2.23 -21.35
CA ALA A 24 13.92 3.21 -22.45
C ALA A 24 14.60 4.52 -22.03
N PHE A 25 14.33 5.02 -20.81
CA PHE A 25 14.99 6.21 -20.28
C PHE A 25 16.50 6.02 -20.11
N ARG A 26 16.93 4.88 -19.58
CA ARG A 26 18.35 4.53 -19.45
C ARG A 26 19.07 4.51 -20.79
N VAL A 27 18.46 3.89 -21.81
CA VAL A 27 18.98 3.86 -23.19
C VAL A 27 19.12 5.28 -23.76
N LEU A 28 18.08 6.12 -23.64
CA LEU A 28 18.10 7.50 -24.14
C LEU A 28 19.14 8.37 -23.43
N THR A 29 19.34 8.16 -22.13
CA THR A 29 20.31 8.92 -21.33
C THR A 29 21.70 8.31 -21.33
N GLN A 30 21.91 7.18 -22.00
CA GLN A 30 23.17 6.40 -21.97
C GLN A 30 23.64 6.14 -20.53
N ASP A 31 22.68 5.82 -19.64
CA ASP A 31 22.92 5.59 -18.21
C ASP A 31 23.59 6.77 -17.46
N LYS A 32 23.62 7.99 -18.04
CA LYS A 32 24.17 9.19 -17.37
C LYS A 32 23.31 9.69 -16.22
N VAL A 33 22.04 9.31 -16.19
CA VAL A 33 21.09 9.64 -15.12
C VAL A 33 20.75 8.38 -14.35
N ALA A 34 21.11 8.35 -13.08
CA ALA A 34 20.79 7.23 -12.21
C ALA A 34 19.27 7.09 -12.05
N THR A 35 18.79 5.85 -12.08
CA THR A 35 17.36 5.55 -11.91
C THR A 35 17.17 4.43 -10.90
N LYS A 36 16.10 4.52 -10.13
CA LYS A 36 15.68 3.52 -9.15
C LYS A 36 14.20 3.23 -9.34
N LEU A 37 13.83 1.95 -9.39
CA LEU A 37 12.44 1.53 -9.36
C LEU A 37 12.09 1.20 -7.91
N LEU A 38 11.13 1.92 -7.34
CA LEU A 38 10.63 1.65 -5.99
C LEU A 38 9.36 0.81 -6.09
N CYS A 39 9.41 -0.43 -5.57
CA CYS A 39 8.22 -1.26 -5.40
C CYS A 39 7.64 -0.97 -4.01
N PHE A 40 6.62 -0.11 -3.97
CA PHE A 40 6.02 0.35 -2.73
C PHE A 40 4.84 -0.53 -2.31
N SER A 41 4.87 -1.03 -1.08
CA SER A 41 3.80 -1.81 -0.46
C SER A 41 2.97 -0.95 0.46
N ASP A 42 1.67 -0.91 0.20
CA ASP A 42 0.65 -0.18 0.96
C ASP A 42 0.23 -0.97 2.21
N ASP A 43 1.19 -1.61 2.89
CA ASP A 43 0.96 -2.54 4.01
C ASP A 43 0.39 -1.90 5.29
N MET A 44 0.29 -0.57 5.33
CA MET A 44 -0.40 0.15 6.41
C MET A 44 -1.92 0.28 6.15
N ASP A 45 -2.39 -0.05 4.96
CA ASP A 45 -3.83 -0.06 4.65
C ASP A 45 -4.57 -1.02 5.58
N GLY A 46 -5.80 -0.64 5.95
CA GLY A 46 -6.65 -1.46 6.77
C GLY A 46 -7.15 -2.70 6.02
N MET A 47 -7.20 -3.85 6.72
CA MET A 47 -7.82 -5.08 6.21
C MET A 47 -9.34 -4.86 6.02
N ARG A 48 -9.75 -4.49 4.80
CA ARG A 48 -11.16 -4.20 4.49
C ARG A 48 -12.02 -5.44 4.29
N LYS A 49 -11.41 -6.54 3.84
CA LYS A 49 -12.04 -7.83 3.55
C LYS A 49 -11.03 -8.94 3.88
N ILE A 50 -11.55 -10.11 4.23
CA ILE A 50 -10.75 -11.32 4.45
C ILE A 50 -10.83 -12.16 3.17
N PRO A 51 -9.71 -12.41 2.47
CA PRO A 51 -9.70 -13.22 1.25
C PRO A 51 -10.23 -14.63 1.51
N ASP A 52 -10.94 -15.20 0.54
CA ASP A 52 -11.47 -16.57 0.67
C ASP A 52 -10.35 -17.63 0.68
N SER A 53 -9.15 -17.28 0.21
CA SER A 53 -8.00 -18.17 0.11
C SER A 53 -7.19 -18.33 1.40
N VAL A 54 -7.57 -17.65 2.49
CA VAL A 54 -6.87 -17.79 3.78
C VAL A 54 -7.29 -19.09 4.48
N PRO A 55 -6.37 -19.76 5.21
CA PRO A 55 -6.69 -21.04 5.87
C PRO A 55 -7.78 -20.93 6.94
N ASP A 56 -7.79 -19.85 7.72
CA ASP A 56 -8.77 -19.59 8.77
C ASP A 56 -9.28 -18.16 8.68
N ARG A 57 -10.52 -18.01 8.22
CA ARG A 57 -11.18 -16.70 8.10
C ARG A 57 -11.63 -16.17 9.44
N ALA A 58 -12.16 -17.04 10.31
CA ALA A 58 -12.71 -16.64 11.60
C ALA A 58 -11.62 -16.05 12.51
N ALA A 59 -10.41 -16.60 12.44
CA ALA A 59 -9.25 -16.07 13.15
C ALA A 59 -8.90 -14.62 12.75
N LEU A 60 -9.25 -14.18 11.54
CA LEU A 60 -8.94 -12.84 11.05
C LEU A 60 -10.08 -11.81 11.23
N GLU A 61 -11.30 -12.24 11.53
CA GLU A 61 -12.45 -11.35 11.77
C GLU A 61 -12.19 -10.26 12.82
N PRO A 62 -11.55 -10.54 13.98
CA PRO A 62 -11.24 -9.52 14.97
C PRO A 62 -10.24 -8.46 14.48
N HIS A 63 -9.53 -8.74 13.38
CA HIS A 63 -8.49 -7.90 12.79
C HIS A 63 -8.99 -7.04 11.63
N LEU A 64 -10.27 -7.12 11.26
CA LEU A 64 -10.86 -6.21 10.28
C LEU A 64 -10.58 -4.74 10.62
N HIS A 65 -10.25 -3.99 9.58
CA HIS A 65 -9.82 -2.59 9.58
C HIS A 65 -8.50 -2.29 10.31
N LYS A 66 -7.79 -3.26 10.88
CA LYS A 66 -6.41 -3.04 11.34
C LYS A 66 -5.44 -2.98 10.14
N PRO A 67 -4.33 -2.23 10.23
CA PRO A 67 -3.28 -2.26 9.21
C PRO A 67 -2.87 -3.69 8.87
N LEU A 68 -2.68 -4.01 7.58
CA LEU A 68 -2.29 -5.35 7.13
C LEU A 68 -0.97 -5.82 7.79
N SER A 69 -0.05 -4.89 8.04
CA SER A 69 1.21 -5.11 8.78
C SER A 69 1.05 -5.39 10.28
N SER A 70 -0.17 -5.31 10.81
CA SER A 70 -0.52 -5.62 12.20
C SER A 70 -1.51 -6.79 12.32
N VAL A 71 -1.92 -7.38 11.20
CA VAL A 71 -2.77 -8.57 11.19
C VAL A 71 -1.89 -9.82 11.29
N PRO A 72 -2.20 -10.79 12.15
CA PRO A 72 -1.44 -12.05 12.23
C PRO A 72 -1.39 -12.79 10.89
N ASN A 73 -0.27 -13.48 10.64
CA ASN A 73 -0.09 -14.31 9.45
C ASN A 73 -0.92 -15.62 9.57
N PRO A 74 -1.90 -15.88 8.67
CA PRO A 74 -2.70 -17.10 8.68
C PRO A 74 -2.09 -18.24 7.85
N PHE A 75 -1.02 -17.99 7.08
CA PHE A 75 -0.53 -18.90 6.04
C PHE A 75 0.55 -19.89 6.53
N GLY A 76 0.89 -19.83 7.82
CA GLY A 76 2.07 -20.50 8.37
C GLY A 76 3.38 -19.86 7.88
N GLY A 77 4.51 -20.48 8.24
CA GLY A 77 5.83 -19.89 8.05
C GLY A 77 6.15 -18.78 9.06
N ASP A 78 7.44 -18.46 9.19
CA ASP A 78 7.95 -17.51 10.18
C ASP A 78 7.89 -16.06 9.65
N TYR A 79 6.67 -15.58 9.38
CA TYR A 79 6.40 -14.20 9.00
C TYR A 79 5.64 -13.49 10.12
N ALA A 80 6.07 -12.26 10.45
CA ALA A 80 5.52 -11.52 11.58
C ALA A 80 4.05 -11.08 11.40
N SER A 81 3.61 -10.86 10.15
CA SER A 81 2.24 -10.42 9.84
C SER A 81 1.72 -10.95 8.50
N PHE A 82 0.42 -10.77 8.28
CA PHE A 82 -0.25 -11.01 7.01
C PHE A 82 0.44 -10.26 5.85
N ALA A 83 0.76 -8.98 6.06
CA ALA A 83 1.47 -8.21 5.03
C ALA A 83 2.90 -8.71 4.83
N ASP A 84 3.63 -9.09 5.88
CA ASP A 84 5.01 -9.58 5.75
C ASP A 84 5.08 -10.85 4.90
N HIS A 85 4.13 -11.78 5.09
CA HIS A 85 4.01 -12.95 4.24
C HIS A 85 3.80 -12.55 2.78
N ASN A 86 2.79 -11.73 2.49
CA ASN A 86 2.44 -11.33 1.12
C ASN A 86 3.54 -10.49 0.45
N ASN A 87 4.21 -9.61 1.20
CA ASN A 87 5.36 -8.84 0.75
C ASN A 87 6.54 -9.76 0.40
N ALA A 88 6.82 -10.79 1.20
CA ALA A 88 7.83 -11.79 0.88
C ALA A 88 7.46 -12.60 -0.38
N MET A 89 6.17 -12.92 -0.57
CA MET A 89 5.71 -13.60 -1.78
C MET A 89 5.88 -12.71 -3.02
N LEU A 90 5.58 -11.41 -2.90
CA LEU A 90 5.85 -10.43 -3.95
C LEU A 90 7.34 -10.36 -4.27
N CYS A 91 8.20 -10.18 -3.27
CA CYS A 91 9.64 -10.03 -3.51
C CYS A 91 10.20 -11.27 -4.20
N ARG A 92 9.91 -12.47 -3.66
CA ARG A 92 10.32 -13.73 -4.29
C ARG A 92 9.82 -13.85 -5.73
N PHE A 93 8.57 -13.47 -5.98
CA PHE A 93 8.00 -13.48 -7.32
C PHE A 93 8.77 -12.55 -8.25
N LEU A 94 9.03 -11.30 -7.87
CA LEU A 94 9.78 -10.35 -8.68
C LEU A 94 11.24 -10.77 -8.89
N ASP A 95 11.89 -11.29 -7.86
CA ASP A 95 13.27 -11.78 -7.90
C ASP A 95 13.42 -12.96 -8.87
N THR A 96 12.41 -13.83 -8.93
CA THR A 96 12.37 -14.97 -9.87
C THR A 96 12.45 -14.52 -11.33
N PHE A 97 11.93 -13.34 -11.65
CA PHE A 97 12.00 -12.76 -13.00
C PHE A 97 13.17 -11.77 -13.18
N GLY A 98 14.02 -11.61 -12.16
CA GLY A 98 15.21 -10.76 -12.24
C GLY A 98 14.91 -9.26 -12.32
N PHE A 99 13.81 -8.80 -11.73
CA PHE A 99 13.53 -7.36 -11.66
C PHE A 99 14.57 -6.63 -10.79
N ASP A 100 15.01 -5.46 -11.24
CA ASP A 100 15.84 -4.53 -10.47
C ASP A 100 14.97 -3.46 -9.81
N TYR A 101 14.74 -3.62 -8.50
CA TYR A 101 13.85 -2.76 -7.70
C TYR A 101 14.34 -2.63 -6.25
N GLU A 102 13.88 -1.57 -5.58
CA GLU A 102 13.96 -1.42 -4.12
C GLU A 102 12.55 -1.60 -3.54
N PHE A 103 12.41 -2.53 -2.60
CA PHE A 103 11.15 -2.71 -1.87
C PHE A 103 11.02 -1.67 -0.76
N ALA A 104 9.83 -1.09 -0.60
CA ALA A 104 9.53 -0.17 0.50
C ALA A 104 8.17 -0.47 1.14
N SER A 105 8.16 -0.52 2.47
CA SER A 105 6.96 -0.68 3.29
C SER A 105 6.39 0.69 3.67
N ALA A 106 5.10 0.91 3.40
CA ALA A 106 4.37 2.08 3.88
C ALA A 106 4.45 2.18 5.41
N THR A 107 4.25 1.07 6.12
CA THR A 107 4.29 1.00 7.58
C THR A 107 5.62 1.48 8.12
N GLN A 108 6.74 1.04 7.52
CA GLN A 108 8.06 1.52 7.91
C GLN A 108 8.24 3.00 7.61
N TYR A 109 7.81 3.48 6.44
CA TYR A 109 7.95 4.89 6.05
C TYR A 109 7.14 5.82 6.97
N TYR A 110 5.90 5.46 7.30
CA TYR A 110 5.07 6.19 8.26
C TYR A 110 5.68 6.17 9.66
N LYS A 111 6.09 4.99 10.17
CA LYS A 111 6.67 4.88 11.53
C LYS A 111 8.01 5.60 11.66
N ALA A 112 8.80 5.67 10.59
CA ALA A 112 10.07 6.39 10.57
C ALA A 112 9.90 7.91 10.36
N GLY A 113 8.67 8.41 10.20
CA GLY A 113 8.40 9.83 9.97
C GLY A 113 8.81 10.33 8.59
N ARG A 114 9.09 9.44 7.62
CA ARG A 114 9.54 9.84 6.26
C ARG A 114 8.50 10.70 5.53
N PHE A 115 7.22 10.53 5.86
CA PHE A 115 6.13 11.29 5.26
C PHE A 115 5.71 12.53 6.06
N ASP A 116 6.24 12.75 7.28
CA ASP A 116 5.73 13.77 8.20
C ASP A 116 5.72 15.18 7.62
N ALA A 117 6.80 15.57 6.94
CA ALA A 117 6.89 16.88 6.31
C ALA A 117 5.77 17.10 5.28
N MET A 118 5.48 16.06 4.47
CA MET A 118 4.45 16.14 3.45
C MET A 118 3.04 15.99 4.02
N LEU A 119 2.86 15.19 5.08
CA LEU A 119 1.59 15.05 5.79
C LEU A 119 1.19 16.37 6.47
N LYS A 120 2.13 17.06 7.13
CA LYS A 120 1.92 18.41 7.67
C LYS A 120 1.55 19.38 6.56
N ARG A 121 2.26 19.34 5.43
CA ARG A 121 1.95 20.19 4.28
C ARG A 121 0.57 19.91 3.70
N ALA A 122 0.17 18.65 3.62
CA ALA A 122 -1.16 18.26 3.17
C ALA A 122 -2.24 18.79 4.12
N ALA A 123 -2.00 18.77 5.44
CA ALA A 123 -2.91 19.35 6.43
C ALA A 123 -3.02 20.88 6.28
N GLU A 124 -1.91 21.59 6.09
CA GLU A 124 -1.90 23.04 5.80
C GLU A 124 -2.64 23.40 4.51
N ARG A 125 -2.67 22.48 3.53
CA ARG A 125 -3.30 22.66 2.23
C ARG A 125 -4.62 21.91 2.09
N TYR A 126 -5.23 21.52 3.21
CA TYR A 126 -6.43 20.69 3.23
C TYR A 126 -7.53 21.22 2.32
N GLU A 127 -7.88 22.50 2.42
CA GLU A 127 -8.95 23.10 1.60
C GLU A 127 -8.65 23.04 0.10
N GLN A 128 -7.38 23.24 -0.28
CA GLN A 128 -6.95 23.18 -1.68
C GLN A 128 -7.03 21.75 -2.22
N ILE A 129 -6.64 20.76 -1.41
CA ILE A 129 -6.78 19.35 -1.75
C ILE A 129 -8.27 19.00 -1.91
N MET A 130 -9.12 19.43 -0.97
CA MET A 130 -10.56 19.19 -1.04
C MET A 130 -11.20 19.84 -2.28
N ALA A 131 -10.81 21.06 -2.62
CA ALA A 131 -11.30 21.76 -3.81
C ALA A 131 -10.96 21.02 -5.12
N VAL A 132 -9.81 20.34 -5.18
CA VAL A 132 -9.43 19.49 -6.31
C VAL A 132 -10.17 18.15 -6.29
N MET A 133 -10.30 17.53 -5.11
CA MET A 133 -10.85 16.18 -4.99
C MET A 133 -12.38 16.14 -5.11
N LEU A 134 -13.10 17.02 -4.44
CA LEU A 134 -14.58 16.96 -4.36
C LEU A 134 -15.27 16.92 -5.74
N PRO A 135 -14.89 17.73 -6.75
CA PRO A 135 -15.52 17.69 -8.07
C PRO A 135 -15.35 16.35 -8.80
N THR A 136 -14.35 15.54 -8.43
CA THR A 136 -14.10 14.21 -9.03
C THR A 136 -14.97 13.11 -8.42
N LEU A 137 -15.67 13.41 -7.32
CA LEU A 137 -16.43 12.45 -6.53
C LEU A 137 -17.92 12.60 -6.78
N GLY A 138 -18.65 11.49 -6.69
CA GLY A 138 -20.12 11.50 -6.68
C GLY A 138 -20.69 12.19 -5.42
N PRO A 139 -21.96 12.64 -5.45
CA PRO A 139 -22.56 13.47 -4.39
C PRO A 139 -22.43 12.87 -2.97
N GLU A 140 -22.62 11.56 -2.83
CA GLU A 140 -22.53 10.87 -1.55
C GLU A 140 -21.11 10.91 -0.94
N ARG A 141 -20.09 10.76 -1.80
CA ARG A 141 -18.68 10.83 -1.39
C ARG A 141 -18.25 12.27 -1.14
N GLN A 142 -18.78 13.26 -1.85
CA GLN A 142 -18.50 14.65 -1.56
C GLN A 142 -18.87 15.03 -0.10
N ALA A 143 -19.97 14.48 0.41
CA ALA A 143 -20.43 14.75 1.78
C ALA A 143 -19.58 14.10 2.88
N THR A 144 -18.76 13.10 2.54
CA THR A 144 -18.05 12.25 3.51
C THR A 144 -16.55 12.14 3.25
N TYR A 145 -16.03 12.71 2.17
CA TYR A 145 -14.64 12.50 1.78
C TYR A 145 -13.67 13.11 2.80
N SER A 146 -12.65 12.33 3.14
CA SER A 146 -11.47 12.79 3.86
C SER A 146 -10.23 12.25 3.15
N PRO A 147 -9.23 13.10 2.87
CA PRO A 147 -7.93 12.66 2.37
C PRO A 147 -7.07 12.00 3.47
N PHE A 148 -7.53 12.04 4.73
CA PHE A 148 -6.83 11.45 5.87
C PHE A 148 -7.62 10.29 6.48
N LEU A 149 -6.94 9.16 6.68
CA LEU A 149 -7.47 7.94 7.30
C LEU A 149 -6.62 7.59 8.53
N PRO A 150 -6.87 8.20 9.70
CA PRO A 150 -6.04 7.99 10.88
C PRO A 150 -6.22 6.59 11.47
N ILE A 151 -5.20 6.10 12.17
CA ILE A 151 -5.27 4.88 12.98
C ILE A 151 -5.70 5.26 14.39
N SER A 152 -6.76 4.65 14.90
CA SER A 152 -7.23 4.88 16.27
C SER A 152 -6.23 4.32 17.29
N PRO A 153 -5.76 5.12 18.26
CA PRO A 153 -4.86 4.61 19.31
C PRO A 153 -5.57 3.65 20.27
N LYS A 154 -6.91 3.67 20.33
CA LYS A 154 -7.70 2.80 21.22
C LYS A 154 -7.95 1.41 20.63
N SER A 155 -8.25 1.34 19.34
CA SER A 155 -8.65 0.09 18.67
C SER A 155 -7.60 -0.46 17.71
N GLY A 156 -6.60 0.34 17.34
CA GLY A 156 -5.63 0.00 16.30
C GLY A 156 -6.23 -0.10 14.90
N ARG A 157 -7.47 0.35 14.70
CA ARG A 157 -8.17 0.32 13.40
C ARG A 157 -7.91 1.59 12.61
N VAL A 158 -7.73 1.44 11.31
CA VAL A 158 -7.82 2.53 10.32
C VAL A 158 -9.27 3.03 10.31
N LEU A 159 -9.43 4.34 10.53
CA LEU A 159 -10.74 5.00 10.57
C LEU A 159 -11.14 5.41 9.15
N TYR A 160 -11.97 4.58 8.53
CA TYR A 160 -12.61 4.88 7.26
C TYR A 160 -13.82 5.76 7.46
N VAL A 161 -14.06 6.70 6.52
CA VAL A 161 -15.32 7.45 6.54
C VAL A 161 -16.43 6.58 5.93
N PRO A 162 -17.47 6.26 6.71
CA PRO A 162 -18.57 5.43 6.23
C PRO A 162 -19.30 6.12 5.06
N MET A 163 -19.68 5.31 4.07
CA MET A 163 -20.72 5.67 3.12
C MET A 163 -22.07 5.62 3.82
N LYS A 164 -22.99 6.52 3.47
CA LYS A 164 -24.33 6.57 4.08
C LYS A 164 -25.33 5.83 3.21
#